data_AF-A0A7K0W9P4-F1
#
_entry.id   AF-A0A7K0W9P4-F1
#
_cell.length_a   1.000
_cell.length_b   1.000
_cell.length_c   1.000
_cell.angle_alpha   90.00
_cell.angle_beta   90.00
_cell.angle_gamma   90.00
#
_symmetry.space_group_name_H-M   'P 1'
#
loop_
_entity.id
_entity.type
_entity.pdbx_description
1 polymer ?
#
loop_
_entity_poly.entity_id
_entity_poly.type
_entity_poly.pdbx_seq_one_letter_code
_entity_poly.pdbx_strand_id
1 'polypeptide(L)'
;MAKRDRPLIKDYIVQNTSETRADLTKILEGFRKNGKKSLPILFGSHGKSEAVLAPAWLWKKMIDELDDLRLAITVLERLNSPQQYERVTIEQIRAETEKRLDKLQSSTDAGDTSDT
;
A
#
# COMPACT_ATOMS: atom_id res chain seq x y z
N MET A 1 -27.40 7.85 23.88
CA MET A 1 -27.66 7.43 22.48
C MET A 1 -26.38 7.65 21.68
N ALA A 2 -25.71 6.59 21.23
CA ALA A 2 -24.52 6.72 20.39
C ALA A 2 -24.92 7.34 19.04
N LYS A 3 -24.28 8.45 18.66
CA LYS A 3 -24.40 9.00 17.30
C LYS A 3 -23.97 7.89 16.34
N ARG A 4 -24.90 7.40 15.51
CA ARG A 4 -24.53 6.58 14.36
C ARG A 4 -23.69 7.48 13.46
N ASP A 5 -22.38 7.25 13.42
CA ASP A 5 -21.52 7.89 12.44
C ASP A 5 -22.10 7.59 11.07
N ARG A 6 -22.59 8.64 10.39
CA ARG A 6 -22.96 8.50 8.99
C ARG A 6 -21.67 8.09 8.27
N PRO A 7 -21.72 7.07 7.40
CA PRO A 7 -20.53 6.70 6.66
C PRO A 7 -20.00 7.95 5.96
N LEU A 8 -18.72 8.27 6.18
CA LEU A 8 -18.01 9.40 5.54
C LEU A 8 -18.00 9.27 4.02
N ILE A 9 -18.36 8.10 3.53
CA ILE A 9 -18.37 7.67 2.16
C ILE A 9 -19.84 7.54 1.74
N LYS A 10 -20.23 8.22 0.65
CA LYS A 10 -21.56 8.06 0.02
C LYS A 10 -21.89 6.57 -0.15
N ASP A 11 -23.17 6.22 -0.06
CA ASP A 11 -23.65 4.89 -0.42
C ASP A 11 -23.14 4.53 -1.82
N TYR A 12 -22.11 3.68 -1.86
CA TYR A 12 -21.61 3.15 -3.12
C TYR A 12 -22.61 2.11 -3.61
N ILE A 13 -23.13 2.33 -4.81
CA ILE A 13 -23.93 1.34 -5.49
C ILE A 13 -23.01 0.15 -5.80
N VAL A 14 -23.32 -1.01 -5.23
CA VAL A 14 -22.62 -2.26 -5.51
C VAL A 14 -23.21 -2.87 -6.77
N GLN A 15 -22.41 -2.97 -7.82
CA GLN A 15 -22.80 -3.63 -9.07
C GLN A 15 -22.70 -5.14 -8.94
N ASN A 16 -23.49 -5.89 -9.70
CA ASN A 16 -23.31 -7.33 -9.76
C ASN A 16 -22.00 -7.66 -10.48
N THR A 17 -21.32 -8.72 -10.07
CA THR A 17 -20.13 -9.26 -10.75
C THR A 17 -20.37 -9.53 -12.24
N SER A 18 -21.55 -10.04 -12.63
CA SER A 18 -21.88 -10.28 -14.04
C SER A 18 -21.98 -9.00 -14.85
N GLU A 19 -22.64 -7.98 -14.30
CA GLU A 19 -22.76 -6.64 -14.90
C GLU A 19 -21.40 -5.96 -15.03
N THR A 20 -20.60 -6.01 -13.96
CA THR A 20 -19.25 -5.43 -13.93
C THR A 20 -18.35 -6.06 -14.98
N ARG A 21 -18.46 -7.38 -15.18
CA ARG A 21 -17.72 -8.09 -16.23
C ARG A 21 -18.16 -7.66 -17.62
N ALA A 22 -19.46 -7.50 -17.86
CA ALA A 22 -20.00 -7.05 -19.14
C ALA A 22 -19.57 -5.62 -19.47
N ASP A 23 -19.57 -4.74 -18.46
CA ASP A 23 -19.27 -3.31 -18.62
C ASP A 23 -17.79 -2.95 -18.41
N LEU A 24 -16.89 -3.92 -18.22
CA LEU A 24 -15.49 -3.67 -17.83
C LEU A 24 -14.78 -2.67 -18.77
N THR A 25 -14.91 -2.83 -20.08
CA THR A 25 -14.30 -1.92 -21.06
C THR A 25 -14.81 -0.49 -20.91
N LYS A 26 -16.13 -0.33 -20.71
CA LYS A 26 -16.79 0.97 -20.52
C LYS A 26 -16.38 1.62 -19.19
N ILE A 27 -16.24 0.82 -18.13
CA ILE A 27 -15.73 1.25 -16.83
C ILE A 27 -14.31 1.81 -16.98
N LEU A 28 -13.41 1.05 -17.63
CA LEU A 28 -12.03 1.47 -17.85
C LEU A 28 -11.93 2.71 -18.75
N GLU A 29 -12.77 2.80 -19.77
CA GLU A 29 -12.87 4.01 -20.61
C GLU A 29 -13.36 5.21 -19.78
N GLY A 30 -14.33 5.01 -18.91
CA GLY A 30 -14.81 6.02 -17.97
C GLY A 30 -13.70 6.53 -17.05
N PHE A 31 -12.84 5.64 -16.54
CA PHE A 31 -11.69 6.03 -15.71
C PHE A 31 -10.71 6.92 -16.49
N ARG A 32 -10.48 6.62 -17.78
CA ARG A 32 -9.61 7.43 -18.65
C ARG A 32 -10.22 8.78 -18.98
N LYS A 33 -11.51 8.83 -19.33
CA LYS A 33 -12.22 10.07 -19.71
C LYS A 33 -12.42 11.02 -18.55
N ASN A 34 -12.84 10.50 -17.39
CA ASN A 34 -13.17 11.32 -16.22
C ASN A 34 -11.95 11.62 -15.34
N GLY A 35 -10.86 10.87 -15.50
CA GLY A 35 -9.59 11.09 -14.81
C GLY A 35 -9.75 11.18 -13.30
N LYS A 36 -9.33 12.31 -12.71
CA LYS A 36 -9.39 12.56 -11.26
C LYS A 36 -10.81 12.63 -10.67
N LYS A 37 -11.83 12.83 -11.52
CA LYS A 37 -13.24 12.88 -11.10
C LYS A 37 -13.89 11.50 -11.11
N SER A 38 -13.21 10.48 -11.62
CA SER A 38 -13.74 9.13 -11.63
C SER A 38 -13.82 8.56 -10.22
N LEU A 39 -14.97 7.98 -9.89
CA LEU A 39 -15.18 7.27 -8.64
C LEU A 39 -14.83 5.78 -8.80
N PRO A 40 -14.38 5.10 -7.72
CA PRO A 40 -14.29 3.64 -7.70
C PRO A 40 -15.65 2.98 -7.89
N ILE A 41 -15.64 1.75 -8.39
CA ILE A 41 -16.83 0.92 -8.53
C ILE A 41 -16.68 -0.27 -7.58
N LEU A 42 -17.65 -0.44 -6.69
CA LEU A 42 -17.79 -1.63 -5.87
C LEU A 42 -18.61 -2.68 -6.61
N PHE A 43 -18.21 -3.94 -6.54
CA PHE A 43 -18.96 -5.03 -7.12
C PHE A 43 -18.89 -6.30 -6.30
N GLY A 44 -19.89 -7.16 -6.49
CA GLY A 44 -19.96 -8.46 -5.83
C GLY A 44 -21.34 -9.10 -5.98
N SER A 45 -21.59 -10.13 -5.17
CA SER A 45 -22.81 -10.94 -5.25
C SER A 45 -23.88 -10.50 -4.25
N HIS A 46 -25.15 -10.53 -4.66
CA HIS A 46 -26.31 -10.23 -3.79
C HIS A 46 -26.22 -8.87 -3.05
N GLY A 47 -25.67 -7.84 -3.71
CA GLY A 47 -25.53 -6.50 -3.14
C GLY A 47 -24.43 -6.38 -2.07
N LYS A 48 -23.63 -7.42 -1.85
CA LYS A 48 -22.45 -7.36 -1.00
C LYS A 48 -21.24 -6.96 -1.82
N SER A 49 -20.50 -5.96 -1.35
CA SER A 49 -19.23 -5.56 -1.96
C SER A 49 -18.17 -6.63 -1.66
N GLU A 50 -17.61 -7.23 -2.70
CA GLU A 50 -16.55 -8.25 -2.61
C GLU A 50 -15.22 -7.69 -3.14
N ALA A 51 -15.27 -6.80 -4.12
CA ALA A 51 -14.10 -6.20 -4.73
C ALA A 51 -14.38 -4.76 -5.21
N VAL A 52 -13.31 -4.06 -5.56
CA VAL A 52 -13.34 -2.69 -6.06
C VAL A 52 -12.50 -2.56 -7.32
N LEU A 53 -13.03 -1.84 -8.31
CA LEU A 53 -12.26 -1.30 -9.43
C LEU A 53 -12.01 0.18 -9.17
N ALA A 54 -10.75 0.58 -9.14
CA ALA A 54 -10.35 1.97 -8.93
C ALA A 54 -9.41 2.44 -10.05
N PRO A 55 -9.43 3.74 -10.40
CA PRO A 55 -8.40 4.32 -11.25
C PRO A 55 -7.01 4.11 -10.64
N ALA A 56 -6.03 3.74 -11.47
CA ALA A 56 -4.68 3.42 -10.99
C ALA A 56 -4.01 4.56 -10.21
N TRP A 57 -4.27 5.83 -10.58
CA TRP A 57 -3.73 6.99 -9.87
C TRP A 57 -4.27 7.09 -8.43
N LEU A 58 -5.54 6.73 -8.22
CA LEU A 58 -6.19 6.79 -6.92
C LEU A 58 -5.65 5.67 -6.03
N TRP A 59 -5.50 4.47 -6.59
CA TRP A 59 -4.89 3.35 -5.88
C TRP A 59 -3.48 3.69 -5.41
N LYS A 60 -2.62 4.21 -6.30
CA LYS A 60 -1.25 4.63 -5.96
C LYS A 60 -1.26 5.66 -4.83
N LYS A 61 -2.03 6.73 -4.99
CA LYS A 61 -2.14 7.76 -3.95
C LYS A 61 -2.57 7.18 -2.59
N MET A 62 -3.53 6.26 -2.58
CA MET A 62 -3.99 5.66 -1.33
C MET A 62 -2.90 4.82 -0.65
N ILE A 63 -2.09 4.09 -1.43
CA ILE A 63 -0.94 3.35 -0.88
C ILE A 63 0.10 4.31 -0.30
N ASP A 64 0.45 5.38 -1.02
CA ASP A 64 1.41 6.38 -0.55
C ASP A 64 0.96 7.00 0.79
N GLU A 65 -0.33 7.37 0.89
CA GLU A 65 -0.90 7.95 2.12
C GLU A 65 -0.95 6.93 3.27
N LEU A 66 -1.17 5.64 3.00
CA LEU A 66 -1.13 4.59 4.01
C LEU A 66 0.29 4.37 4.55
N ASP A 67 1.30 4.44 3.69
CA ASP A 67 2.71 4.35 4.09
C ASP A 67 3.12 5.54 4.96
N ASP A 68 2.70 6.75 4.60
CA ASP A 68 2.93 7.96 5.40
C ASP A 68 2.25 7.87 6.78
N LEU A 69 1.00 7.39 6.82
CA LEU A 69 0.29 7.17 8.09
C LEU A 69 0.99 6.13 8.96
N ARG A 70 1.47 5.04 8.38
CA ARG A 70 2.20 4.00 9.10
C ARG A 70 3.50 4.55 9.69
N LEU A 71 4.24 5.34 8.92
CA LEU A 71 5.45 6.01 9.41
C LEU A 71 5.13 6.96 10.57
N ALA A 72 4.08 7.77 10.44
CA ALA A 72 3.64 8.69 11.49
C ALA A 72 3.29 7.95 12.79
N ILE A 73 2.57 6.83 12.70
CA ILE A 73 2.26 5.97 13.86
C ILE A 73 3.56 5.48 14.51
N THR A 74 4.51 4.95 13.73
CA THR A 74 5.79 4.47 14.27
C THR A 74 6.59 5.59 14.95
N VAL A 75 6.58 6.80 14.40
CA VAL A 75 7.23 7.96 15.04
C VAL A 75 6.55 8.30 16.37
N LEU A 76 5.21 8.33 16.41
CA LEU A 76 4.44 8.58 17.63
C LEU A 76 4.69 7.51 18.70
N GLU A 77 4.73 6.24 18.32
CA GLU A 77 5.07 5.13 19.21
C GLU A 77 6.46 5.31 19.83
N ARG A 78 7.45 5.69 19.02
CA ARG A 78 8.83 5.94 19.50
C ARG A 78 8.93 7.17 20.41
N LEU A 79 8.12 8.20 20.18
CA LEU A 79 8.07 9.38 21.05
C LEU A 79 7.40 9.05 22.39
N ASN A 80 6.33 8.25 22.37
CA ASN A 80 5.60 7.85 23.58
C ASN A 80 6.28 6.73 24.36
N SER A 81 7.14 5.94 23.72
CA SER A 81 7.97 4.90 24.33
C SER A 81 9.40 5.04 23.82
N PRO A 82 10.18 5.99 24.38
CA PRO A 82 11.54 6.27 23.94
C PRO A 82 12.39 5.00 23.96
N GLN A 83 12.80 4.55 22.78
CA GLN A 83 13.73 3.44 22.67
C GLN A 83 15.11 3.89 23.13
N GLN A 84 15.88 2.99 23.74
CA GLN A 84 17.31 3.22 23.92
C GLN A 84 17.93 3.40 22.53
N TYR A 85 18.58 4.54 22.33
CA TYR A 85 19.31 4.84 21.12
C TYR A 85 20.80 4.94 21.45
N GLU A 86 21.62 4.48 20.53
CA GLU A 86 23.06 4.68 20.56
C GLU A 86 23.40 5.87 19.67
N ARG A 87 24.22 6.80 20.19
CA ARG A 87 24.79 7.85 19.33
C ARG A 87 25.96 7.25 18.58
N VAL A 88 25.85 7.25 17.26
CA VAL A 88 26.89 6.78 16.34
C VAL A 88 27.27 7.90 15.36
N THR A 89 28.50 7.89 14.87
CA THR A 89 28.95 8.81 13.82
C THR A 89 28.61 8.26 12.44
N ILE A 90 28.67 9.12 11.42
CA ILE A 90 28.44 8.73 10.03
C ILE A 90 29.48 7.68 9.59
N GLU A 91 30.73 7.81 10.05
CA GLU A 91 31.82 6.88 9.75
C GLU A 91 31.55 5.48 10.35
N GLN A 92 31.00 5.41 11.55
CA GLN A 92 30.61 4.15 12.19
C GLN A 92 29.47 3.47 11.42
N ILE A 93 28.45 4.23 10.99
CA ILE A 93 27.35 3.72 10.16
C ILE A 93 27.88 3.18 8.83
N ARG A 94 28.77 3.93 8.16
CA ARG A 94 29.38 3.50 6.89
C ARG A 94 30.14 2.18 7.08
N ALA A 95 31.03 2.10 8.07
CA ALA A 95 31.84 0.92 8.32
C ALA A 95 30.98 -0.33 8.62
N GLU A 96 29.89 -0.18 9.38
CA GLU A 96 28.95 -1.27 9.65
C GLU A 96 28.16 -1.68 8.38
N THR A 97 27.77 -0.72 7.55
CA THR A 97 27.05 -0.98 6.29
C THR A 97 27.93 -1.73 5.30
N GLU A 98 29.19 -1.32 5.14
CA GLU A 98 30.18 -1.99 4.29
C GLU A 98 30.40 -3.44 4.76
N LYS A 99 30.63 -3.67 6.05
CA LYS A 99 30.75 -5.02 6.61
C LYS A 99 29.54 -5.92 6.33
N ARG A 100 28.32 -5.37 6.40
CA ARG A 100 27.10 -6.13 6.09
C ARG A 100 26.99 -6.45 4.60
N LEU A 101 27.41 -5.53 3.74
CA LEU A 101 27.42 -5.72 2.29
C LEU A 101 28.40 -6.83 1.89
N ASP A 102 29.61 -6.82 2.45
CA ASP A 102 30.63 -7.84 2.21
C ASP A 102 30.16 -9.23 2.68
N LYS A 103 29.45 -9.28 3.81
CA LYS A 103 28.86 -10.52 4.34
C LYS A 103 27.75 -11.08 3.44
N LEU A 104 26.97 -10.21 2.78
CA LEU A 104 25.95 -10.62 1.80
C LEU A 104 26.59 -11.14 0.51
N GLN A 105 27.64 -10.48 0.01
CA GLN A 105 28.35 -10.90 -1.21
C GLN A 105 29.09 -12.22 -1.03
N SER A 106 29.82 -12.40 0.07
CA SER A 106 30.51 -13.66 0.39
C SER A 106 29.55 -14.85 0.59
N SER A 107 28.31 -14.60 1.03
CA SER A 107 27.28 -15.64 1.11
C SER A 107 26.64 -16.00 -0.24
N THR A 108 26.75 -15.10 -1.24
CA THR A 108 26.24 -15.33 -2.60
C THR A 108 27.27 -16.10 -3.44
N ASP A 109 28.56 -15.80 -3.29
CA ASP A 109 29.64 -16.51 -4.00
C ASP A 109 29.86 -17.95 -3.50
N ALA A 110 29.49 -18.26 -2.25
CA ALA A 110 29.56 -19.63 -1.71
C ALA A 110 28.47 -20.57 -2.25
N GLY A 111 27.45 -20.05 -2.94
CA GLY A 111 26.37 -20.83 -3.55
C GLY A 111 26.65 -21.24 -5.00
N ASP A 112 27.68 -20.70 -5.64
CA ASP A 112 27.95 -20.86 -7.09
C ASP A 112 29.15 -21.78 -7.38
N THR A 113 29.77 -22.39 -6.37
CA THR A 113 30.90 -23.32 -6.53
C THR A 113 30.53 -24.79 -6.47
N SER A 114 29.26 -25.16 -6.65
CA SER A 114 28.81 -26.55 -6.73
C SER A 114 28.14 -26.86 -8.07
N ASP A 115 28.89 -26.75 -9.17
CA ASP A 115 28.61 -27.46 -10.43
C ASP A 115 29.88 -27.44 -11.30
N THR A 116 30.82 -28.35 -11.00
CA THR A 116 31.82 -28.86 -11.93
C THR A 116 32.06 -30.33 -11.67
#